data_AF-A0A1F5AYX8-F1
#
_entry.id   AF-A0A1F5AYX8-F1
#
_cell.length_a   1.000
_cell.length_b   1.000
_cell.length_c   1.000
_cell.angle_alpha   90.00
_cell.angle_beta   90.00
_cell.angle_gamma   90.00
#
_symmetry.space_group_name_H-M   'P 1'
#
loop_
_entity.id
_entity.type
_entity.pdbx_description
1 polymer ?
#
loop_
_entity_poly.entity_id
_entity_poly.type
_entity_poly.pdbx_seq_one_letter_code
_entity_poly.pdbx_strand_id
1 'polypeptide(L)'
;MAKTKEIKSRIRSVSNTKKVTRAMEMVAAAKMRKAIESVLRTRTYANLSWETVMNLAHSRNGALTPHPLLAKRKSIKKIGIILITSNRGLCGGFNTVLINKVRDSIVKHTGADDKEIATDFILIGRKGASIYRNYGYNIVADFPKPDLTPEFREVSPVVQMVIDAFLSHTYDKIMVAFTDFVGASSQVPRIKQLLPIEIGMKEAEHFGIMGEDTRVGIDKKFVEKKEKEHLQYGTFKYEYIFEP
;
A
#
# COMPACT_ATOMS: atom_id res chain seq x y z
N MET A 1 -15.26 54.96 8.93
CA MET A 1 -14.10 54.66 8.04
C MET A 1 -13.37 53.35 8.36
N ALA A 2 -13.32 52.87 9.61
CA ALA A 2 -12.65 51.61 9.96
C ALA A 2 -13.23 50.36 9.26
N LYS A 3 -14.57 50.22 9.22
CA LYS A 3 -15.24 49.05 8.60
C LYS A 3 -14.91 48.84 7.12
N THR A 4 -14.83 49.90 6.31
CA THR A 4 -14.55 49.77 4.86
C THR A 4 -13.09 49.39 4.59
N LYS A 5 -12.15 49.89 5.40
CA LYS A 5 -10.72 49.53 5.31
C LYS A 5 -10.49 48.07 5.69
N GLU A 6 -11.18 47.58 6.73
CA GLU A 6 -11.16 46.17 7.13
C GLU A 6 -11.73 45.25 6.05
N ILE A 7 -12.86 45.62 5.44
CA ILE A 7 -13.45 44.86 4.33
C ILE A 7 -12.47 44.77 3.16
N LYS A 8 -11.85 45.89 2.75
CA LYS A 8 -10.84 45.88 1.68
C LYS A 8 -9.62 45.01 2.03
N SER A 9 -9.18 45.02 3.30
CA SER A 9 -8.10 44.15 3.78
C SER A 9 -8.47 42.66 3.70
N ARG A 10 -9.70 42.31 4.13
CA ARG A 10 -10.20 40.93 4.07
C ARG A 10 -10.32 40.43 2.63
N ILE A 11 -10.81 41.26 1.71
CA ILE A 11 -10.85 40.93 0.27
C ILE A 11 -9.46 40.63 -0.26
N ARG A 12 -8.45 41.45 0.09
CA ARG A 12 -7.07 41.23 -0.33
C ARG A 12 -6.51 39.93 0.23
N SER A 13 -6.76 39.66 1.51
CA SER A 13 -6.32 38.43 2.18
C SER A 13 -6.92 37.18 1.53
N VAL A 14 -8.24 37.14 1.33
CA VAL A 14 -8.92 36.02 0.67
C VAL A 14 -8.46 35.84 -0.77
N SER A 15 -8.26 36.93 -1.51
CA SER A 15 -7.73 36.89 -2.89
C SER A 15 -6.31 36.31 -2.95
N ASN A 16 -5.44 36.67 -2.00
CA ASN A 16 -4.11 36.09 -1.90
C ASN A 16 -4.17 34.60 -1.55
N THR A 17 -4.97 34.20 -0.57
CA THR A 17 -5.19 32.79 -0.22
C THR A 17 -5.70 32.00 -1.43
N LYS A 18 -6.64 32.55 -2.22
CA LYS A 18 -7.15 31.94 -3.46
C LYS A 18 -6.04 31.70 -4.49
N LYS A 19 -5.12 32.65 -4.67
CA LYS A 19 -3.98 32.49 -5.58
C LYS A 19 -3.01 31.39 -5.11
N VAL A 20 -2.72 31.37 -3.81
CA VAL A 20 -1.82 30.37 -3.20
C VAL A 20 -2.42 28.97 -3.32
N THR A 21 -3.70 28.79 -2.97
CA THR A 21 -4.35 27.48 -3.07
C THR A 21 -4.50 27.04 -4.52
N ARG A 22 -4.75 27.95 -5.46
CA ARG A 22 -4.76 27.64 -6.91
C ARG A 22 -3.40 27.17 -7.41
N ALA A 23 -2.31 27.80 -6.97
CA ALA A 23 -0.96 27.35 -7.30
C ALA A 23 -0.67 25.97 -6.71
N MET A 24 -1.05 25.73 -5.44
CA MET A 24 -0.91 24.42 -4.80
C MET A 24 -1.70 23.32 -5.53
N GLU A 25 -2.92 23.61 -5.98
CA GLU A 25 -3.75 22.71 -6.78
C GLU A 25 -3.03 22.28 -8.07
N MET A 26 -2.46 23.23 -8.81
CA MET A 26 -1.72 22.93 -10.05
C MET A 26 -0.47 22.09 -9.79
N VAL A 27 0.29 22.40 -8.74
CA VAL A 27 1.48 21.63 -8.36
C VAL A 27 1.10 20.21 -7.91
N ALA A 28 0.03 20.08 -7.13
CA ALA A 28 -0.47 18.78 -6.67
C ALA A 28 -0.96 17.93 -7.85
N ALA A 29 -1.69 18.52 -8.80
CA ALA A 29 -2.16 17.83 -10.00
C ALA A 29 -0.98 17.33 -10.85
N ALA A 30 0.08 18.12 -11.01
CA ALA A 30 1.28 17.70 -11.72
C ALA A 30 1.99 16.52 -11.03
N LYS A 31 2.13 16.57 -9.69
CA LYS A 31 2.73 15.48 -8.91
C LYS A 31 1.90 14.21 -8.96
N MET A 32 0.57 14.34 -8.87
CA MET A 32 -0.38 13.23 -8.95
C MET A 32 -0.26 12.50 -10.28
N ARG A 33 -0.21 13.23 -11.41
CA ARG A 33 -0.01 12.61 -12.74
C ARG A 33 1.27 11.80 -12.81
N LYS A 34 2.40 12.34 -12.32
CA LYS A 34 3.68 11.63 -12.28
C LYS A 34 3.62 10.38 -11.39
N ALA A 35 2.94 10.44 -10.26
CA ALA A 35 2.78 9.29 -9.37
C ALA A 35 1.92 8.19 -10.02
N ILE A 36 0.83 8.54 -10.70
CA ILE A 36 -0.01 7.60 -11.45
C ILE A 36 0.82 6.89 -12.54
N GLU A 37 1.56 7.66 -13.32
CA GLU A 37 2.42 7.13 -14.38
C GLU A 37 3.47 6.14 -13.83
N SER A 38 4.10 6.48 -12.70
CA SER A 38 5.05 5.60 -12.01
C SER A 38 4.40 4.29 -11.58
N VAL A 39 3.19 4.33 -11.01
CA VAL A 39 2.47 3.13 -10.57
C VAL A 39 2.11 2.25 -11.77
N LEU A 40 1.57 2.84 -12.85
CA LEU A 40 1.22 2.10 -14.07
C LEU A 40 2.43 1.36 -14.65
N ARG A 41 3.61 2.01 -14.70
CA ARG A 41 4.85 1.38 -15.18
C ARG A 41 5.29 0.18 -14.33
N THR A 42 5.09 0.23 -13.02
CA THR A 42 5.50 -0.87 -12.11
C THR A 42 4.48 -2.01 -12.00
N ARG A 43 3.25 -1.79 -12.49
CA ARG A 43 2.10 -2.65 -12.22
C ARG A 43 2.25 -4.05 -12.81
N THR A 44 2.67 -4.14 -14.08
CA THR A 44 2.88 -5.42 -14.76
C THR A 44 3.90 -6.27 -14.03
N TYR A 45 5.01 -5.67 -13.62
CA TYR A 45 6.05 -6.36 -12.85
C TYR A 45 5.50 -6.89 -11.51
N ALA A 46 4.77 -6.07 -10.76
CA ALA A 46 4.21 -6.46 -9.48
C ALA A 46 3.22 -7.63 -9.62
N ASN A 47 2.35 -7.60 -10.65
CA ASN A 47 1.36 -8.65 -10.89
C ASN A 47 2.03 -9.98 -11.29
N LEU A 48 2.94 -9.97 -12.26
CA LEU A 48 3.64 -11.17 -12.71
C LEU A 48 4.52 -11.77 -11.60
N SER A 49 5.20 -10.92 -10.82
CA SER A 49 5.98 -11.37 -9.67
C SER A 49 5.10 -12.03 -8.61
N TRP A 50 3.93 -11.44 -8.33
CA TRP A 50 2.97 -11.99 -7.38
C TRP A 50 2.41 -13.34 -7.85
N GLU A 51 2.04 -13.43 -9.13
CA GLU A 51 1.57 -14.67 -9.75
C GLU A 51 2.63 -15.77 -9.67
N THR A 52 3.88 -15.45 -10.01
CA THR A 52 5.01 -16.39 -9.94
C THR A 52 5.24 -16.90 -8.51
N VAL A 53 5.23 -16.00 -7.53
CA VAL A 53 5.36 -16.36 -6.11
C VAL A 53 4.20 -17.23 -5.66
N MET A 54 2.98 -16.92 -6.09
CA MET A 54 1.79 -17.70 -5.76
C MET A 54 1.82 -19.09 -6.39
N ASN A 55 2.23 -19.21 -7.66
CA ASN A 55 2.36 -20.50 -8.33
C ASN A 55 3.41 -21.39 -7.62
N LEU A 56 4.54 -20.80 -7.22
CA LEU A 56 5.56 -21.50 -6.44
C LEU A 56 5.04 -21.91 -5.05
N ALA A 57 4.30 -21.03 -4.38
CA ALA A 57 3.71 -21.32 -3.08
C ALA A 57 2.66 -22.44 -3.17
N HIS A 58 1.82 -22.45 -4.20
CA HIS A 58 0.83 -23.52 -4.45
C HIS A 58 1.50 -24.86 -4.78
N SER A 59 2.56 -24.86 -5.60
CA SER A 59 3.31 -26.08 -5.94
C SER A 59 3.93 -26.74 -4.70
N ARG A 60 4.30 -25.95 -3.68
CA ARG A 60 4.86 -26.45 -2.41
C ARG A 60 3.83 -26.57 -1.29
N ASN A 61 2.54 -26.32 -1.58
CA ASN A 61 1.48 -26.41 -0.59
C ASN A 61 1.33 -27.88 -0.14
N GLY A 62 1.58 -28.16 1.14
CA GLY A 62 1.64 -29.53 1.69
C GLY A 62 3.05 -30.10 1.91
N ALA A 63 4.11 -29.35 1.61
CA ALA A 63 5.46 -29.74 2.03
C ALA A 63 5.58 -29.80 3.57
N LEU A 64 6.33 -30.79 4.09
CA LEU A 64 6.53 -31.03 5.53
C LEU A 64 7.03 -29.79 6.30
N THR A 65 7.70 -28.86 5.61
CA THR A 65 8.16 -27.59 6.18
C THR A 65 7.87 -26.46 5.20
N PRO A 66 6.83 -25.64 5.44
CA PRO A 66 6.57 -24.48 4.60
C PRO A 66 7.70 -23.46 4.75
N HIS A 67 7.92 -22.66 3.70
CA HIS A 67 8.85 -21.54 3.77
C HIS A 67 8.46 -20.60 4.93
N PRO A 68 9.40 -20.05 5.72
CA PRO A 68 9.08 -19.24 6.89
C PRO A 68 8.07 -18.12 6.63
N LEU A 69 8.17 -17.44 5.48
CA LEU A 69 7.24 -16.36 5.08
C LEU A 69 5.82 -16.83 4.70
N LEU A 70 5.63 -18.13 4.45
CA LEU A 70 4.32 -18.76 4.18
C LEU A 70 3.72 -19.39 5.45
N ALA A 71 4.53 -19.63 6.48
CA ALA A 71 4.13 -20.37 7.65
C ALA A 71 3.14 -19.56 8.50
N LYS A 72 1.88 -20.00 8.53
CA LYS A 72 0.87 -19.41 9.42
C LYS A 72 1.24 -19.66 10.89
N ARG A 73 1.18 -18.61 11.70
CA ARG A 73 1.42 -18.71 13.15
C ARG A 73 0.16 -19.21 13.85
N LYS A 74 0.32 -20.13 14.83
CA LYS A 74 -0.80 -20.73 15.57
C LYS A 74 -1.52 -19.74 16.49
N SER A 75 -0.78 -18.76 17.02
CA SER A 75 -1.31 -17.67 17.85
C SER A 75 -0.72 -16.35 17.39
N ILE A 76 -1.57 -15.33 17.22
CA ILE A 76 -1.13 -13.98 16.91
C ILE A 76 -1.09 -13.21 18.22
N LYS A 77 0.11 -12.85 18.68
CA LYS A 77 0.33 -12.06 19.90
C LYS A 77 0.77 -10.65 19.57
N LYS A 78 1.59 -10.49 18.52
CA LYS A 78 2.14 -9.19 18.13
C LYS A 78 2.01 -8.93 16.63
N ILE A 79 1.52 -7.74 16.28
CA ILE A 79 1.31 -7.30 14.90
C ILE A 79 2.16 -6.07 14.61
N GLY A 80 2.86 -6.09 13.48
CA GLY A 80 3.51 -4.90 12.91
C GLY A 80 2.64 -4.29 11.82
N ILE A 81 2.32 -2.99 11.94
CA ILE A 81 1.56 -2.26 10.91
C ILE A 81 2.47 -1.22 10.25
N ILE A 82 2.71 -1.40 8.95
CA ILE A 82 3.35 -0.39 8.11
C ILE A 82 2.28 0.64 7.75
N LEU A 83 2.40 1.85 8.29
CA LEU A 83 1.45 2.93 8.09
C LEU A 83 1.99 3.95 7.10
N ILE A 84 1.40 3.99 5.90
CA ILE A 84 1.80 4.89 4.83
C ILE A 84 0.91 6.14 4.85
N THR A 85 1.50 7.29 5.20
CA THR A 85 0.79 8.57 5.27
C THR A 85 1.46 9.64 4.41
N SER A 86 0.83 10.83 4.30
CA SER A 86 1.47 11.97 3.65
C SER A 86 2.51 12.65 4.56
N ASN A 87 3.45 13.37 3.95
CA ASN A 87 4.34 14.26 4.69
C ASN A 87 3.70 15.61 5.03
N ARG A 88 2.76 16.05 4.20
CA ARG A 88 2.19 17.40 4.20
C ARG A 88 0.73 17.36 4.65
N GLY A 89 0.27 18.45 5.25
CA GLY A 89 -1.15 18.67 5.54
C GLY A 89 -1.94 19.13 4.32
N LEU A 90 -3.09 19.78 4.55
CA LEU A 90 -3.96 20.34 3.51
C LEU A 90 -4.46 19.30 2.48
N CYS A 91 -4.60 18.05 2.92
CA CYS A 91 -5.03 16.91 2.10
C CYS A 91 -6.45 16.44 2.45
N GLY A 92 -7.27 17.32 3.05
CA GLY A 92 -8.58 16.96 3.57
C GLY A 92 -8.52 15.80 4.56
N GLY A 93 -9.40 14.83 4.42
CA GLY A 93 -9.50 13.65 5.28
C GLY A 93 -8.46 12.56 5.04
N PHE A 94 -7.56 12.68 4.06
CA PHE A 94 -6.69 11.58 3.61
C PHE A 94 -6.00 10.79 4.74
N ASN A 95 -5.26 11.47 5.62
CA ASN A 95 -4.57 10.79 6.73
C ASN A 95 -5.54 10.37 7.83
N THR A 96 -6.52 11.22 8.16
CA THR A 96 -7.45 10.98 9.26
C THR A 96 -8.31 9.74 9.00
N VAL A 97 -8.85 9.59 7.79
CA VAL A 97 -9.68 8.44 7.43
C VAL A 97 -8.86 7.14 7.46
N LEU A 98 -7.61 7.16 7.00
CA LEU A 98 -6.72 6.00 7.08
C LEU A 98 -6.41 5.60 8.52
N ILE A 99 -6.02 6.57 9.36
CA ILE A 99 -5.69 6.33 10.77
C ILE A 99 -6.90 5.82 11.54
N ASN A 100 -8.09 6.40 11.31
CA ASN A 100 -9.33 5.93 11.92
C ASN A 100 -9.63 4.48 11.49
N LYS A 101 -9.50 4.15 10.20
CA LYS A 101 -9.71 2.77 9.73
C LYS A 101 -8.74 1.77 10.37
N VAL A 102 -7.48 2.16 10.53
CA VAL A 102 -6.46 1.34 11.22
C VAL A 102 -6.84 1.12 12.67
N ARG A 103 -7.24 2.17 13.38
CA ARG A 103 -7.74 2.06 14.76
C ARG A 103 -8.94 1.12 14.85
N ASP A 104 -9.95 1.32 14.02
CA ASP A 104 -11.16 0.49 14.02
C ASP A 104 -10.83 -0.96 13.71
N SER A 105 -9.85 -1.20 12.83
CA SER A 105 -9.33 -2.54 12.57
C SER A 105 -8.67 -3.14 13.82
N ILE A 106 -7.83 -2.40 14.54
CA ILE A 106 -7.19 -2.89 15.77
C ILE A 106 -8.26 -3.25 16.80
N VAL A 107 -9.21 -2.34 17.07
CA VAL A 107 -10.27 -2.57 18.07
C VAL A 107 -11.12 -3.80 17.74
N LYS A 108 -11.45 -4.03 16.46
CA LYS A 108 -12.19 -5.23 16.03
C LYS A 108 -11.44 -6.53 16.31
N HIS A 109 -10.12 -6.53 16.20
CA HIS A 109 -9.32 -7.74 16.40
C HIS A 109 -8.94 -7.94 17.87
N THR A 110 -8.89 -6.89 18.68
CA THR A 110 -8.63 -6.99 20.13
C THR A 110 -9.89 -7.27 20.94
N GLY A 111 -11.06 -6.80 20.48
CA GLY A 111 -12.33 -6.89 21.23
C GLY A 111 -13.10 -8.21 21.12
N ALA A 112 -12.65 -9.15 20.27
CA ALA A 112 -13.38 -10.40 20.04
C ALA A 112 -13.00 -11.55 21.01
N ASP A 113 -11.81 -11.51 21.62
CA ASP A 113 -11.22 -12.68 22.31
C ASP A 113 -10.53 -12.35 23.67
N ASP A 114 -10.75 -11.17 24.26
CA ASP A 114 -10.10 -10.69 25.52
C ASP A 114 -8.55 -10.75 25.53
N LYS A 115 -7.93 -10.97 24.37
CA LYS A 115 -6.48 -10.99 24.19
C LYS A 115 -6.04 -9.65 23.64
N GLU A 116 -5.34 -8.88 24.46
CA GLU A 116 -4.67 -7.67 24.04
C GLU A 116 -3.55 -8.02 23.05
N ILE A 117 -3.80 -7.81 21.76
CA ILE A 117 -2.80 -8.00 20.71
C ILE A 117 -1.92 -6.77 20.66
N ALA A 118 -0.65 -6.92 21.04
CA ALA A 118 0.32 -5.84 20.97
C ALA A 118 0.52 -5.39 19.52
N THR A 119 0.34 -4.10 19.25
CA THR A 119 0.42 -3.54 17.89
C THR A 119 1.49 -2.46 17.84
N ASP A 120 2.47 -2.67 16.96
CA ASP A 120 3.57 -1.74 16.72
C ASP A 120 3.43 -1.10 15.33
N PHE A 121 3.83 0.15 15.22
CA PHE A 121 3.80 0.91 13.98
C PHE A 121 5.18 1.15 13.38
N ILE A 122 5.25 0.96 12.06
CA ILE A 122 6.38 1.36 11.22
C ILE A 122 5.86 2.45 10.30
N LEU A 123 6.34 3.67 10.48
CA LEU A 123 5.81 4.83 9.76
C LEU A 123 6.55 5.04 8.44
N ILE A 124 5.78 5.32 7.40
CA ILE A 124 6.27 5.91 6.15
C ILE A 124 5.50 7.21 5.95
N GLY A 125 6.15 8.32 6.30
CA GLY A 125 5.59 9.67 6.17
C GLY A 125 5.21 10.33 7.49
N ARG A 126 5.45 11.64 7.56
CA ARG A 126 5.42 12.41 8.82
C ARG A 126 4.06 12.51 9.51
N LYS A 127 2.94 12.36 8.79
CA LYS A 127 1.61 12.47 9.40
C LYS A 127 1.20 11.22 10.19
N GLY A 128 1.90 10.10 9.99
CA GLY A 128 1.73 8.87 10.75
C GLY A 128 2.00 9.03 12.24
N ALA A 129 2.89 9.95 12.64
CA ALA A 129 3.20 10.23 14.04
C ALA A 129 2.00 10.72 14.87
N SER A 130 0.89 11.08 14.22
CA SER A 130 -0.36 11.36 14.94
C SER A 130 -0.97 10.12 15.60
N ILE A 131 -0.62 8.90 15.19
CA ILE A 131 -1.15 7.68 15.80
C ILE A 131 -0.69 7.50 17.25
N TYR A 132 0.58 7.80 17.53
CA TYR A 132 1.10 7.82 18.89
C TYR A 132 0.50 8.97 19.69
N ARG A 133 0.50 10.19 19.13
CA ARG A 133 -0.02 11.38 19.85
C ARG A 133 -1.51 11.28 20.20
N ASN A 134 -2.31 10.68 19.34
CA ASN A 134 -3.77 10.62 19.53
C ASN A 134 -4.23 9.38 20.29
N TYR A 135 -3.48 8.27 20.21
CA TYR A 135 -3.95 6.96 20.71
C TYR A 135 -2.90 6.18 21.53
N GLY A 136 -1.67 6.67 21.67
CA GLY A 136 -0.63 6.04 22.49
C GLY A 136 0.03 4.80 21.88
N TYR A 137 -0.27 4.44 20.63
CA TYR A 137 0.34 3.25 20.00
C TYR A 137 1.83 3.41 19.75
N ASN A 138 2.59 2.36 20.05
CA ASN A 138 4.04 2.35 19.92
C ASN A 138 4.51 2.49 18.47
N ILE A 139 5.55 3.31 18.25
CA ILE A 139 6.21 3.50 16.96
C ILE A 139 7.63 2.94 17.06
N VAL A 140 7.92 1.90 16.28
CA VAL A 140 9.21 1.19 16.30
C VAL A 140 10.22 1.83 15.36
N ALA A 141 9.74 2.36 14.23
CA ALA A 141 10.59 3.05 13.27
C ALA A 141 9.79 4.11 12.49
N ASP A 142 10.48 5.18 12.09
CA ASP A 142 9.98 6.20 11.18
C ASP A 142 10.93 6.31 9.98
N PHE A 143 10.42 5.99 8.80
CA PHE A 143 11.18 6.03 7.57
C PHE A 143 10.82 7.27 6.74
N PRO A 144 11.84 7.94 6.16
CA PRO A 144 11.59 9.09 5.31
C PRO A 144 10.78 8.67 4.09
N LYS A 145 9.71 9.42 3.82
CA LYS A 145 8.92 9.28 2.61
C LYS A 145 9.33 10.36 1.61
N PRO A 146 9.91 10.04 0.45
CA PRO A 146 10.09 11.02 -0.60
C PRO A 146 8.76 11.36 -1.28
N ASP A 147 8.68 12.55 -1.89
CA ASP A 147 7.45 13.04 -2.55
C ASP A 147 7.11 12.21 -3.80
N LEU A 148 8.13 11.70 -4.49
CA LEU A 148 8.07 10.70 -5.55
C LEU A 148 9.10 9.64 -5.20
N THR A 149 8.71 8.38 -5.30
CA THR A 149 9.61 7.23 -5.05
C THR A 149 10.02 6.68 -6.41
N PRO A 150 11.16 7.14 -6.99
CA PRO A 150 11.57 6.72 -8.32
C PRO A 150 12.14 5.29 -8.32
N GLU A 151 12.70 4.84 -7.21
CA GLU A 151 13.52 3.63 -7.16
C GLU A 151 13.16 2.70 -6.00
N PHE A 152 13.29 1.40 -6.25
CA PHE A 152 13.10 0.35 -5.26
C PHE A 152 14.00 0.51 -4.02
N ARG A 153 15.22 1.05 -4.21
CA ARG A 153 16.23 1.23 -3.15
C ARG A 153 15.72 2.06 -1.97
N GLU A 154 14.78 2.97 -2.21
CA GLU A 154 14.20 3.81 -1.15
C GLU A 154 13.29 3.02 -0.20
N VAL A 155 12.73 1.89 -0.66
CA VAL A 155 11.80 1.05 0.10
C VAL A 155 12.50 -0.18 0.69
N SER A 156 13.65 -0.59 0.13
CA SER A 156 14.42 -1.76 0.58
C SER A 156 14.72 -1.79 2.08
N PRO A 157 15.10 -0.67 2.74
CA PRO A 157 15.38 -0.69 4.19
C PRO A 157 14.16 -1.07 5.03
N VAL A 158 12.98 -0.59 4.65
CA VAL A 158 11.72 -0.94 5.34
C VAL A 158 11.42 -2.42 5.16
N VAL A 159 11.55 -2.91 3.92
CA VAL A 159 11.28 -4.31 3.58
C VAL A 159 12.22 -5.24 4.35
N GLN A 160 13.51 -4.93 4.39
CA GLN A 160 14.50 -5.74 5.10
C GLN A 160 14.18 -5.80 6.61
N MET A 161 13.93 -4.65 7.25
CA MET A 161 13.56 -4.61 8.66
C MET A 161 12.31 -5.45 8.95
N VAL A 162 11.29 -5.34 8.10
CA VAL A 162 10.02 -6.04 8.25
C VAL A 162 10.17 -7.55 8.08
N ILE A 163 10.96 -7.99 7.09
CA ILE A 163 11.26 -9.41 6.86
C ILE A 163 12.06 -9.96 8.05
N ASP A 164 13.11 -9.28 8.49
CA ASP A 164 13.95 -9.72 9.61
C ASP A 164 13.15 -9.79 10.92
N ALA A 165 12.26 -8.82 11.16
CA ALA A 165 11.37 -8.83 12.32
C ALA A 165 10.36 -10.00 12.29
N PHE A 166 9.92 -10.42 11.10
CA PHE A 166 9.05 -11.59 10.96
C PHE A 166 9.81 -12.91 11.15
N LEU A 167 11.00 -13.02 10.56
CA LEU A 167 11.86 -14.20 10.64
C LEU A 167 12.39 -14.42 12.06
N SER A 168 12.70 -13.34 12.80
CA SER A 168 13.09 -13.36 14.21
C SER A 168 11.93 -13.62 15.18
N HIS A 169 10.70 -13.85 14.68
CA HIS A 169 9.49 -14.03 15.49
C HIS A 169 9.12 -12.83 16.37
N THR A 170 9.60 -11.63 16.03
CA THR A 170 9.19 -10.39 16.70
C THR A 170 7.72 -10.07 16.38
N TYR A 171 7.31 -10.30 15.13
CA TYR A 171 5.91 -10.13 14.69
C TYR A 171 5.34 -11.44 14.15
N ASP A 172 4.11 -11.76 14.56
CA ASP A 172 3.38 -12.92 14.07
C ASP A 172 2.62 -12.62 12.78
N LYS A 173 2.28 -11.35 12.57
CA LYS A 173 1.59 -10.84 11.39
C LYS A 173 2.08 -9.43 11.07
N ILE A 174 2.26 -9.16 9.79
CA ILE A 174 2.57 -7.82 9.29
C ILE A 174 1.48 -7.38 8.32
N MET A 175 1.00 -6.15 8.54
CA MET A 175 -0.01 -5.52 7.72
C MET A 175 0.54 -4.22 7.14
N VAL A 176 0.03 -3.84 5.97
CA VAL A 176 0.27 -2.53 5.36
C VAL A 176 -1.05 -1.77 5.30
N ALA A 177 -1.05 -0.57 5.86
CA ALA A 177 -2.15 0.37 5.81
C ALA A 177 -1.80 1.51 4.85
N PHE A 178 -2.59 1.63 3.79
CA PHE A 178 -2.37 2.62 2.73
C PHE A 178 -3.71 3.09 2.17
N THR A 179 -3.68 4.19 1.42
CA THR A 179 -4.86 4.68 0.71
C THR A 179 -4.79 4.24 -0.74
N ASP A 180 -5.77 3.44 -1.15
CA ASP A 180 -5.95 3.01 -2.52
C ASP A 180 -6.55 4.15 -3.36
N PHE A 181 -5.94 4.40 -4.51
CA PHE A 181 -6.37 5.43 -5.42
C PHE A 181 -7.37 4.79 -6.38
N VAL A 182 -8.65 5.22 -6.37
CA VAL A 182 -9.71 4.68 -7.26
C VAL A 182 -10.17 5.74 -8.27
N GLY A 183 -10.08 7.02 -7.90
CA GLY A 183 -10.30 8.14 -8.79
C GLY A 183 -9.81 9.43 -8.13
N ALA A 184 -9.72 10.52 -8.90
CA ALA A 184 -9.33 11.82 -8.35
C ALA A 184 -10.18 12.23 -7.13
N SER A 185 -11.46 11.88 -7.15
CA SER A 185 -12.42 12.14 -6.07
C SER A 185 -12.61 10.99 -5.09
N SER A 186 -12.14 9.78 -5.41
CA SER A 186 -12.38 8.56 -4.62
C SER A 186 -11.08 7.91 -4.17
N GLN A 187 -10.82 7.99 -2.88
CA GLN A 187 -9.61 7.49 -2.23
C GLN A 187 -10.05 6.60 -1.07
N VAL A 188 -9.73 5.31 -1.15
CA VAL A 188 -10.26 4.30 -0.23
C VAL A 188 -9.13 3.80 0.66
N PRO A 189 -9.15 4.04 1.97
CA PRO A 189 -8.14 3.44 2.86
C PRO A 189 -8.30 1.92 2.87
N ARG A 190 -7.19 1.19 2.75
CA ARG A 190 -7.13 -0.26 2.80
C ARG A 190 -6.07 -0.71 3.79
N ILE A 191 -6.31 -1.88 4.37
CA ILE A 191 -5.37 -2.56 5.25
C ILE A 191 -5.22 -3.96 4.68
N LYS A 192 -4.02 -4.32 4.26
CA LYS A 192 -3.72 -5.60 3.62
C LYS A 192 -2.68 -6.33 4.45
N GLN A 193 -2.84 -7.64 4.61
CA GLN A 193 -1.81 -8.48 5.20
C GLN A 193 -0.68 -8.68 4.19
N LEU A 194 0.55 -8.43 4.60
CA LEU A 194 1.74 -8.67 3.78
C LEU A 194 2.40 -10.00 4.16
N LEU A 195 2.54 -10.28 5.46
CA LEU A 195 3.10 -11.52 5.98
C LEU A 195 2.23 -12.07 7.14
N PRO A 196 2.11 -13.40 7.29
CA PRO A 196 2.51 -14.42 6.32
C PRO A 196 1.69 -14.32 5.03
N ILE A 197 2.27 -14.76 3.91
CA ILE A 197 1.58 -14.78 2.62
C ILE A 197 0.53 -15.89 2.65
N GLU A 198 -0.73 -15.54 2.40
CA GLU A 198 -1.83 -16.49 2.40
C GLU A 198 -2.08 -17.04 1.00
N ILE A 199 -1.88 -18.35 0.86
CA ILE A 199 -2.18 -19.12 -0.35
C ILE A 199 -3.71 -19.29 -0.43
N GLY A 200 -4.33 -18.95 -1.55
CA GLY A 200 -5.77 -19.13 -1.79
C GLY A 200 -6.66 -17.90 -1.59
N MET A 201 -6.10 -16.70 -1.38
CA MET A 201 -6.89 -15.48 -1.59
C MET A 201 -7.26 -15.40 -3.08
N LYS A 202 -8.56 -15.50 -3.40
CA LYS A 202 -9.09 -15.31 -4.77
C LYS A 202 -8.50 -14.03 -5.38
N GLU A 203 -8.16 -14.11 -6.66
CA GLU A 203 -7.58 -13.07 -7.54
C GLU A 203 -8.28 -11.69 -7.52
N ALA A 204 -9.39 -11.54 -6.79
CA ALA A 204 -10.29 -10.38 -6.80
C ALA A 204 -9.81 -9.15 -6.01
N GLU A 205 -8.70 -9.22 -5.25
CA GLU A 205 -8.10 -8.03 -4.61
C GLU A 205 -6.73 -7.70 -5.24
N HIS A 206 -6.76 -7.48 -6.56
CA HIS A 206 -5.66 -6.86 -7.28
C HIS A 206 -5.19 -5.59 -6.55
N PHE A 207 -3.87 -5.35 -6.55
CA PHE A 207 -3.32 -4.04 -6.20
C PHE A 207 -4.07 -2.96 -7.00
N GLY A 208 -4.75 -2.06 -6.29
CA GLY A 208 -5.50 -0.89 -6.75
C GLY A 208 -5.78 -0.82 -8.24
N ILE A 209 -7.02 -1.13 -8.65
CA ILE A 209 -7.46 -0.94 -10.04
C ILE A 209 -7.59 0.56 -10.32
N MET A 210 -6.46 1.12 -10.73
CA MET A 210 -6.33 2.46 -11.31
C MET A 210 -6.12 2.31 -12.80
N GLY A 211 -7.19 2.58 -13.56
CA GLY A 211 -7.20 2.46 -15.01
C GLY A 211 -7.22 1.00 -15.46
N GLU A 212 -8.24 0.65 -16.23
CA GLU A 212 -8.13 -0.47 -17.17
C GLU A 212 -7.09 -0.06 -18.23
N ASP A 213 -5.83 -0.46 -18.07
CA ASP A 213 -4.88 -0.35 -19.19
C ASP A 213 -5.23 -1.47 -20.18
N THR A 214 -6.02 -1.12 -21.20
CA THR A 214 -6.47 -2.02 -22.26
C THR A 214 -5.33 -2.60 -23.11
N ARG A 215 -4.09 -2.17 -22.89
CA ARG A 215 -2.90 -2.67 -23.61
C ARG A 215 -2.31 -3.94 -23.02
N VAL A 216 -2.51 -4.19 -21.73
CA VAL A 216 -2.20 -5.49 -21.13
C VAL A 216 -3.54 -6.05 -20.69
N GLY A 217 -4.18 -6.82 -21.58
CA GLY A 217 -5.42 -7.51 -21.24
C GLY A 217 -5.18 -8.45 -20.07
N ILE A 218 -5.48 -8.01 -18.85
CA ILE A 218 -5.61 -8.89 -17.67
C ILE A 218 -7.05 -9.40 -17.59
N ASP A 219 -7.69 -9.55 -18.75
CA ASP A 219 -8.98 -10.23 -18.83
C ASP A 219 -8.71 -11.72 -18.71
N LYS A 220 -9.55 -12.41 -17.91
CA LYS A 220 -9.53 -13.87 -17.81
C LYS A 220 -9.56 -14.54 -19.20
N LYS A 221 -10.23 -13.89 -20.16
CA LYS A 221 -10.29 -14.28 -21.57
C LYS A 221 -8.97 -14.11 -22.32
N PHE A 222 -8.15 -13.12 -21.99
CA PHE A 222 -6.83 -12.93 -22.60
C PHE A 222 -5.82 -13.96 -22.09
N VAL A 223 -5.87 -14.27 -20.78
CA VAL A 223 -5.09 -15.34 -20.16
C VAL A 223 -5.51 -16.70 -20.75
N GLU A 224 -6.81 -17.00 -20.80
CA GLU A 224 -7.35 -18.23 -21.43
C GLU A 224 -6.98 -18.33 -22.92
N LYS A 225 -6.92 -17.20 -23.64
CA LYS A 225 -6.50 -17.16 -25.04
C LYS A 225 -5.01 -17.49 -25.19
N LYS A 226 -4.15 -16.88 -24.37
CA LYS A 226 -2.70 -17.15 -24.36
C LYS A 226 -2.36 -18.55 -23.87
N GLU A 227 -3.10 -19.09 -22.90
CA GLU A 227 -2.99 -20.48 -22.48
C GLU A 227 -3.33 -21.44 -23.63
N LYS A 228 -4.41 -21.19 -24.38
CA LYS A 228 -4.76 -22.00 -25.55
C LYS A 228 -3.78 -21.87 -26.72
N GLU A 229 -3.20 -20.68 -26.91
CA GLU A 229 -2.24 -20.39 -27.99
C GLU A 229 -0.83 -20.92 -27.71
N HIS A 230 -0.36 -20.90 -26.45
CA HIS A 230 1.04 -21.13 -26.13
C HIS A 230 1.31 -22.25 -25.11
N LEU A 231 0.28 -22.77 -24.42
CA LEU A 231 0.38 -23.84 -23.42
C LEU A 231 -0.41 -25.09 -23.86
N GLN A 232 -0.20 -25.54 -25.10
CA GLN A 232 -0.67 -26.87 -25.49
C GLN A 232 0.30 -27.93 -24.97
N TYR A 233 -0.18 -28.76 -24.04
CA TYR A 233 0.58 -29.87 -23.49
C TYR A 233 0.86 -30.92 -24.59
N GLY A 234 2.09 -30.96 -25.06
CA GLY A 234 2.58 -31.96 -26.01
C GLY A 234 4.04 -31.76 -26.40
N THR A 235 4.94 -32.37 -25.61
CA THR A 235 6.38 -32.59 -25.91
C THR A 235 7.29 -31.36 -25.81
N PHE A 236 8.05 -31.28 -24.71
CA PHE A 236 8.92 -30.16 -24.29
C PHE A 236 9.91 -29.61 -25.33
N LYS A 237 10.14 -28.29 -25.29
CA LYS A 237 11.47 -27.69 -25.13
C LYS A 237 11.36 -26.26 -24.60
N TYR A 238 11.83 -26.03 -23.37
CA TYR A 238 12.06 -24.70 -22.85
C TYR A 238 13.21 -24.05 -23.63
N GLU A 239 12.91 -23.03 -24.42
CA GLU A 239 13.87 -22.01 -24.85
C GLU A 239 13.21 -20.66 -24.64
N TYR A 240 13.39 -20.09 -23.44
CA TYR A 240 13.27 -18.65 -23.29
C TYR A 240 14.59 -18.07 -23.81
N ILE A 241 14.62 -17.71 -25.10
CA ILE A 241 15.65 -16.82 -25.63
C ILE A 241 15.36 -15.46 -24.99
N PHE A 242 16.12 -15.17 -23.95
CA PHE A 242 16.26 -13.84 -23.37
C PHE A 242 17.27 -13.10 -24.23
N GLU A 243 16.83 -12.19 -25.10
CA GLU A 243 17.68 -11.15 -25.69
C GLU A 243 16.82 -9.93 -26.04
N PRO A 244 17.39 -8.72 -26.04
CA PRO A 244 17.90 -7.95 -24.90
C PRO A 244 16.92 -6.87 -24.42
#